data_AF-A0A5C6BIW0-F1
#
_entry.id   AF-A0A5C6BIW0-F1
#
_cell.length_a   1.000
_cell.length_b   1.000
_cell.length_c   1.000
_cell.angle_alpha   90.00
_cell.angle_beta   90.00
_cell.angle_gamma   90.00
#
_symmetry.space_group_name_H-M   'P 1'
#
loop_
_entity.id
_entity.type
_entity.pdbx_description
1 polymer ?
#
loop_
_entity_poly.entity_id
_entity_poly.type
_entity_poly.pdbx_seq_one_letter_code
_entity_poly.pdbx_strand_id
1 'polypeptide(L)'
;MTHCLTHQRPEDQTSMLGLVCVECKHRLYAAPPSGNRRSFWESQPAAYSLDRQPCFVYTLMWDDFRIRSLHAVESIVDARSPLHAENSESSPPNLF
;
A
#
# COMPACT_ATOMS: atom_id res chain seq x y z
N MET A 1 4.99 0.31 5.49
CA MET A 1 5.60 1.39 4.66
C MET A 1 5.74 0.90 3.23
N THR A 2 5.24 1.65 2.25
CA THR A 2 5.22 1.24 0.83
C THR A 2 6.47 1.73 0.11
N HIS A 3 7.05 0.89 -0.75
CA HIS A 3 8.25 1.21 -1.53
C HIS A 3 8.04 1.02 -3.03
N CYS A 4 8.60 1.91 -3.83
CA CYS A 4 8.64 1.73 -5.28
C CYS A 4 9.70 0.68 -5.62
N LEU A 5 9.29 -0.43 -6.23
CA LEU A 5 10.20 -1.51 -6.66
C LEU A 5 11.15 -1.09 -7.78
N THR A 6 10.74 -0.14 -8.63
CA THR A 6 11.58 0.30 -9.74
C THR A 6 12.75 1.16 -9.26
N HIS A 7 12.49 2.09 -8.34
CA HIS A 7 13.50 3.06 -7.88
C HIS A 7 14.06 2.75 -6.49
N GLN A 8 13.53 1.73 -5.81
CA GLN A 8 13.94 1.29 -4.47
C GLN A 8 13.89 2.43 -3.43
N ARG A 9 12.80 3.21 -3.47
CA ARG A 9 12.58 4.39 -2.61
C ARG A 9 11.20 4.38 -1.97
N PRO A 10 11.03 5.06 -0.83
CA PRO A 10 9.73 5.23 -0.19
C PRO A 10 8.71 5.87 -1.13
N GLU A 11 7.46 5.43 -1.04
CA GLU A 11 6.33 6.11 -1.67
C GLU A 11 5.69 7.08 -0.66
N ASP A 12 6.31 8.24 -0.51
CA ASP A 12 5.92 9.28 0.46
C ASP A 12 5.56 10.62 -0.23
N GLN A 13 5.66 10.69 -1.56
CA GLN A 13 5.36 11.91 -2.31
C GLN A 13 3.91 11.91 -2.80
N THR A 14 3.16 12.94 -2.41
CA THR A 14 1.79 13.14 -2.91
C THR A 14 1.77 13.40 -4.43
N SER A 15 0.91 12.67 -5.14
CA SER A 15 0.65 12.80 -6.57
C SER A 15 -0.85 12.63 -6.87
N MET A 16 -1.22 12.78 -8.14
CA MET A 16 -2.58 12.56 -8.64
C MET A 16 -3.07 11.11 -8.52
N LEU A 17 -2.16 10.18 -8.20
CA LEU A 17 -2.42 8.74 -8.11
C LEU A 17 -2.35 8.21 -6.68
N GLY A 18 -2.18 9.10 -5.70
CA GLY A 18 -1.82 8.75 -4.33
C GLY A 18 -0.33 8.98 -4.08
N LEU A 19 0.21 8.28 -3.09
CA LEU A 19 1.63 8.37 -2.74
C LEU A 19 2.46 7.56 -3.74
N VAL A 20 3.57 8.16 -4.19
CA VAL A 20 4.55 7.54 -5.09
C VAL A 20 5.96 7.94 -4.67
N CYS A 21 7.01 7.30 -5.20
CA CYS A 21 8.38 7.78 -4.98
C CYS A 21 8.67 9.06 -5.78
N VAL A 22 9.72 9.79 -5.38
CA VAL A 22 10.09 11.09 -5.99
C VAL A 22 10.39 10.99 -7.48
N GLU A 23 11.03 9.92 -7.95
CA GLU A 23 11.32 9.70 -9.36
C GLU A 23 10.05 9.42 -10.17
N CYS A 24 9.14 8.59 -9.63
CA CYS A 24 7.85 8.35 -10.25
C CYS A 24 7.02 9.63 -10.33
N LYS A 25 6.98 10.45 -9.26
CA LYS A 25 6.34 11.76 -9.28
C LYS A 25 6.94 12.64 -10.35
N HIS A 26 8.26 12.75 -10.41
CA HIS A 26 8.92 13.57 -11.43
C HIS A 26 8.54 13.11 -12.83
N ARG A 27 8.60 11.80 -13.13
CA ARG A 27 8.18 11.26 -14.43
C ARG A 27 6.73 11.61 -14.73
N LEU A 28 5.79 11.39 -13.80
CA LEU A 28 4.36 11.67 -14.00
C LEU A 28 4.06 13.12 -14.40
N TYR A 29 4.86 14.09 -13.93
CA TYR A 29 4.63 15.51 -14.18
C TYR A 29 5.47 16.06 -15.35
N ALA A 30 6.72 15.61 -15.50
CA ALA A 30 7.61 16.09 -16.55
C ALA A 30 7.30 15.47 -17.92
N ALA A 31 6.83 14.22 -17.92
CA ALA A 31 6.38 13.52 -19.11
C ALA A 31 5.22 12.60 -18.69
N PRO A 32 3.96 13.03 -18.80
CA PRO A 32 2.84 12.17 -18.43
C PRO A 32 2.81 10.88 -19.26
N PRO A 33 2.47 9.72 -18.67
CA PRO A 33 2.33 8.46 -19.39
C PRO A 33 1.21 8.50 -20.44
N SER A 34 1.37 7.68 -21.47
CA SER A 34 0.43 7.55 -22.59
C SER A 34 -0.38 6.26 -22.53
N GLY A 35 -1.57 6.27 -23.14
CA GLY A 35 -2.41 5.08 -23.26
C GLY A 35 -3.26 4.77 -22.02
N ASN A 36 -3.81 3.57 -21.99
CA ASN A 36 -4.81 3.18 -21.00
C ASN A 36 -4.16 2.78 -19.67
N ARG A 37 -4.61 3.41 -18.59
CA ARG A 37 -4.19 3.05 -17.23
C ARG A 37 -4.87 1.76 -16.78
N ARG A 38 -4.06 0.78 -16.39
CA ARG A 38 -4.47 -0.49 -15.77
C ARG A 38 -3.89 -0.58 -14.37
N SER A 39 -4.60 -1.25 -13.45
CA SER A 39 -4.08 -1.55 -12.13
C SER A 39 -4.50 -2.93 -11.64
N PHE A 40 -3.60 -3.59 -10.91
CA PHE A 40 -3.83 -4.91 -10.34
C PHE A 40 -2.85 -5.21 -9.21
N TRP A 41 -3.24 -6.13 -8.34
CA TRP A 41 -2.35 -6.76 -7.36
C TRP A 41 -1.74 -8.01 -7.99
N GLU A 42 -0.42 -8.18 -7.84
CA GLU A 42 0.25 -9.43 -8.22
C GLU A 42 -0.14 -10.54 -7.23
N SER A 43 -0.49 -11.71 -7.75
CA SER A 43 -1.06 -12.82 -6.96
C SER A 43 -0.03 -13.57 -6.12
N GLN A 44 1.25 -13.53 -6.50
CA GLN A 44 2.33 -14.15 -5.75
C GLN A 44 3.14 -13.09 -4.99
N PRO A 45 3.58 -13.37 -3.74
CA PRO A 45 4.48 -12.49 -3.03
C PRO A 45 5.76 -12.31 -3.86
N ALA A 46 6.09 -11.07 -4.21
CA ALA A 46 7.30 -10.79 -4.98
C ALA A 46 8.56 -10.80 -4.10
N ALA A 47 8.39 -10.68 -2.79
CA ALA A 47 9.45 -10.67 -1.79
C ALA A 47 8.88 -11.04 -0.41
N TYR A 48 9.79 -11.12 0.56
CA TYR A 48 9.47 -11.25 1.97
C TYR A 48 10.18 -10.13 2.76
N SER A 49 9.57 -9.68 3.86
CA SER A 49 10.23 -8.79 4.83
C SER A 49 11.36 -9.53 5.57
N LEU A 50 12.12 -8.80 6.39
CA LEU A 50 13.14 -9.40 7.27
C LEU A 50 12.51 -10.44 8.22
N ASP A 51 11.29 -10.18 8.70
CA ASP A 51 10.49 -11.07 9.55
C ASP A 51 9.72 -12.14 8.76
N ARG A 52 10.10 -12.36 7.50
CA ARG A 52 9.53 -13.36 6.59
C ARG A 52 8.03 -13.20 6.31
N GLN A 53 7.50 -11.99 6.46
CA GLN A 53 6.13 -11.70 6.05
C GLN A 53 6.06 -11.52 4.54
N PRO A 54 5.03 -12.03 3.85
CA PRO A 54 4.91 -11.84 2.41
C PRO A 54 4.76 -10.35 2.08
N CYS A 55 5.37 -9.92 0.98
CA CYS A 55 5.21 -8.57 0.46
C CYS A 55 4.45 -8.62 -0.86
N PHE A 56 3.35 -7.88 -0.95
CA PHE A 56 2.48 -7.83 -2.12
C PHE A 56 2.87 -6.67 -3.03
N VAL A 57 2.68 -6.84 -4.33
CA VAL A 57 2.97 -5.79 -5.31
C VAL A 57 1.69 -5.28 -5.92
N TYR A 58 1.45 -3.98 -5.75
CA TYR A 58 0.44 -3.27 -6.51
C TYR A 58 1.10 -2.66 -7.75
N THR A 59 0.53 -2.93 -8.92
CA THR A 59 1.06 -2.40 -10.18
C THR A 59 0.06 -1.42 -10.79
N LEU A 60 0.54 -0.21 -11.10
CA LEU A 60 -0.11 0.78 -11.97
C LEU A 60 0.67 0.82 -13.28
N MET A 61 -0.01 0.57 -14.40
CA MET A 61 0.65 0.42 -15.70
C MET A 61 -0.09 1.18 -16.80
N TRP A 62 0.72 1.83 -17.64
CA TRP A 62 0.40 2.42 -18.92
C TRP A 62 1.19 1.69 -20.02
N ASP A 63 1.03 2.12 -21.27
CA ASP A 63 1.70 1.47 -22.38
C ASP A 63 3.21 1.76 -22.40
N ASP A 64 3.64 2.94 -21.91
CA ASP A 64 5.05 3.37 -21.87
C ASP A 64 5.63 3.54 -20.44
N PHE A 65 4.83 3.31 -19.40
CA PHE A 65 5.27 3.53 -18.02
C PHE A 65 4.60 2.59 -17.03
N ARG A 66 5.31 2.23 -15.96
CA ARG A 66 4.75 1.43 -14.86
C ARG A 66 5.32 1.87 -13.51
N ILE A 67 4.46 1.83 -12.50
CA ILE A 67 4.81 1.96 -11.09
C ILE A 67 4.47 0.64 -10.42
N ARG A 68 5.42 0.08 -9.66
CA ARG A 68 5.24 -1.14 -8.89
C ARG A 68 5.51 -0.83 -7.43
N SER A 69 4.49 -0.91 -6.60
CA SER A 69 4.49 -0.56 -5.19
C SER A 69 4.56 -1.84 -4.36
N LEU A 70 5.60 -2.01 -3.55
CA LEU A 70 5.75 -3.10 -2.60
C LEU A 70 5.09 -2.73 -1.27
N HIS A 71 4.09 -3.51 -0.88
CA HIS A 71 3.36 -3.37 0.39
C HIS A 71 3.76 -4.50 1.34
N ALA A 72 4.31 -4.13 2.49
CA ALA A 72 4.49 -5.06 3.61
C ALA A 72 3.14 -5.31 4.32
N VAL A 73 2.90 -6.54 4.75
CA VAL A 73 1.63 -7.00 5.39
C VAL A 73 1.20 -6.18 6.59
N GLU A 74 2.12 -5.51 7.28
CA GLU A 74 1.80 -4.64 8.43
C GLU A 74 0.84 -3.48 8.07
N SER A 75 0.66 -3.14 6.79
CA SER A 75 -0.26 -2.07 6.36
C SER A 75 -1.70 -2.52 6.08
N ILE A 76 -2.07 -3.79 6.34
CA ILE A 76 -3.45 -4.28 6.21
C ILE A 76 -4.10 -4.42 7.60
N VAL A 77 -3.75 -3.55 8.55
CA VAL A 77 -4.65 -3.30 9.68
C VAL A 77 -5.72 -2.36 9.15
N ASP A 78 -6.74 -2.96 8.54
CA ASP A 78 -7.93 -2.29 8.06
C ASP A 78 -8.61 -1.60 9.26
N ALA A 79 -8.53 -0.26 9.33
CA ALA A 79 -9.23 0.55 10.33
C ALA A 79 -10.77 0.44 10.24
N ARG A 80 -11.28 -0.44 9.36
CA ARG A 80 -12.70 -0.79 9.23
C ARG A 80 -13.02 -2.25 9.55
N SER A 81 -12.07 -3.05 10.05
CA SER A 81 -12.40 -4.40 10.51
C SER A 81 -13.14 -4.34 11.86
N PRO A 82 -14.45 -4.69 11.94
CA PRO A 82 -15.22 -4.54 13.18
C PRO A 82 -14.92 -5.62 14.24
N LEU A 83 -13.83 -6.38 14.12
CA LEU A 83 -13.59 -7.58 14.93
C LEU A 83 -12.86 -7.32 16.26
N HIS A 84 -12.91 -6.09 16.79
CA HIS A 84 -12.54 -5.82 18.17
C HIS A 84 -13.64 -5.01 18.87
N ALA A 85 -14.81 -5.63 19.00
CA ALA A 85 -15.88 -5.16 19.87
C ALA A 85 -16.31 -6.27 20.86
N GLU A 86 -15.35 -6.97 21.46
CA GLU A 86 -15.54 -7.87 22.63
C GLU A 86 -14.22 -7.78 23.41
N ASN A 87 -14.09 -7.43 24.69
CA ASN A 87 -14.99 -7.33 25.83
C ASN A 87 -14.59 -6.11 26.67
N SER A 88 -15.50 -5.15 26.88
CA SER A 88 -15.42 -4.28 28.06
C SER A 88 -16.29 -4.92 29.13
N GLU A 89 -15.62 -5.62 30.04
CA GLU A 89 -16.16 -6.20 31.26
C GLU A 89 -16.93 -5.12 32.06
N SER A 90 -18.26 -5.18 31.99
CA SER A 90 -19.15 -4.34 32.78
C SER A 90 -19.35 -5.00 34.15
N SER A 91 -18.55 -4.58 35.14
CA SER A 91 -18.85 -4.86 36.54
C SER A 91 -20.21 -4.24 36.91
N PRO A 92 -21.12 -4.96 37.58
CA PRO A 92 -22.39 -4.39 38.01
C PRO A 92 -22.16 -3.46 39.22
N PRO A 93 -22.96 -2.39 39.40
CA PRO A 93 -22.91 -1.61 40.61
C PRO A 93 -23.55 -2.41 41.76
N ASN A 94 -22.82 -2.52 42.88
CA ASN A 94 -23.35 -3.03 44.14
C ASN A 94 -24.54 -2.18 44.59
N LEU A 95 -25.69 -2.81 44.80
CA LEU A 95 -26.82 -2.27 45.56
C LEU A 95 -26.90 -3.05 46.88
N PHE A 96 -26.42 -2.42 47.96
CA PHE A 96 -26.82 -2.70 49.34
C PHE A 96 -27.15 -1.36 49.99
#